data_AF-A0A0G1L0Y6-F1
#
_entry.id   AF-A0A0G1L0Y6-F1
#
_cell.length_a   1.000
_cell.length_b   1.000
_cell.length_c   1.000
_cell.angle_alpha   90.00
_cell.angle_beta   90.00
_cell.angle_gamma   90.00
#
_symmetry.space_group_name_H-M   'P 1'
#
loop_
_entity.id
_entity.type
_entity.pdbx_description
1 polymer ?
#
loop_
_entity_poly.entity_id
_entity_poly.type
_entity_poly.pdbx_seq_one_letter_code
_entity_poly.pdbx_strand_id
1 'polypeptide(L)' 'MEKETRKLVKSSTHSYMVNIPKEIVKKYGWKEKQKLVVEDKGNGIVLIKDWKRR' A
#
# COMPACT_ATOMS: atom_id res chain seq x y z
N MET A 1 16.93 -2.32 9.05
CA MET A 1 15.59 -1.71 8.87
C MET A 1 15.53 -0.71 7.73
N GLU A 2 16.65 -0.16 7.23
CA GLU A 2 16.65 0.79 6.09
C GLU A 2 16.07 0.24 4.76
N LYS A 3 16.04 -1.08 4.56
CA LYS A 3 15.64 -1.68 3.28
C LYS A 3 14.15 -1.51 2.93
N GLU A 4 13.31 -1.16 3.90
CA GLU A 4 11.86 -1.04 3.72
C GLU A 4 11.35 0.42 3.77
N THR A 5 12.21 1.38 4.07
CA THR A 5 11.84 2.80 4.06
C THR A 5 11.74 3.29 2.61
N ARG A 6 10.56 3.79 2.23
CA ARG A 6 10.28 4.34 0.90
C ARG A 6 9.80 5.78 1.02
N LYS A 7 10.17 6.60 0.04
CA LYS A 7 9.64 7.96 -0.08
C LYS A 7 8.18 7.89 -0.53
N LEU A 8 7.35 8.73 0.07
CA LEU A 8 6.03 9.06 -0.46
C LEU A 8 6.21 9.94 -1.70
N VAL A 9 5.61 9.53 -2.80
CA VAL A 9 5.64 10.25 -4.07
C VAL A 9 4.27 10.86 -4.29
N LYS A 10 4.22 12.15 -4.64
CA LYS A 10 2.96 12.81 -4.98
C LYS A 10 2.44 12.24 -6.29
N SER A 11 1.23 11.69 -6.26
CA SER A 11 0.54 11.11 -7.42
C SER A 11 -0.36 12.13 -8.10
N SER A 12 -1.12 12.89 -7.30
CA SER A 12 -2.02 13.94 -7.77
C SER A 12 -2.09 15.09 -6.78
N THR A 13 -2.99 16.04 -7.01
CA THR A 13 -3.26 17.16 -6.10
C THR A 13 -3.65 16.69 -4.70
N HIS A 14 -4.33 15.55 -4.58
CA HIS A 14 -4.88 15.04 -3.31
C HIS A 14 -4.44 13.62 -2.96
N SER A 15 -3.52 13.02 -3.72
CA SER A 15 -3.09 11.64 -3.47
C SER A 15 -1.59 11.46 -3.56
N TYR A 16 -1.10 10.54 -2.73
CA TYR A 16 0.29 10.09 -2.70
C TYR A 16 0.34 8.59 -2.96
N MET A 17 1.48 8.15 -3.47
CA MET A 17 1.78 6.75 -3.71
C MET A 17 3.06 6.37 -2.97
N VAL A 18 3.09 5.13 -2.47
CA VAL A 18 4.29 4.51 -1.91
C VAL A 18 4.58 3.26 -2.74
N ASN A 19 5.86 3.04 -3.05
CA ASN A 19 6.27 1.85 -3.77
C ASN A 19 6.25 0.65 -2.81
N ILE A 20 5.31 -0.26 -3.06
CA ILE A 20 5.21 -1.51 -2.30
C ILE A 20 6.27 -2.49 -2.84
N PRO A 21 7.14 -3.05 -2.00
CA PRO A 21 8.11 -4.07 -2.42
C PRO A 21 7.44 -5.24 -3.14
N LYS A 22 8.08 -5.72 -4.21
CA LYS A 22 7.59 -6.87 -5.00
C LYS A 22 7.41 -8.14 -4.16
N GLU A 23 8.18 -8.28 -3.10
CA GLU A 23 8.09 -9.41 -2.15
C GLU A 23 6.74 -9.44 -1.44
N ILE A 24 6.23 -8.28 -1.00
CA ILE A 24 4.91 -8.14 -0.38
C ILE A 24 3.81 -8.47 -1.39
N VAL A 25 3.89 -7.88 -2.58
CA VAL A 25 2.93 -8.11 -3.67
C VAL A 25 2.85 -9.61 -4.01
N LYS A 26 3.99 -10.29 -4.14
CA LYS A 26 4.05 -11.74 -4.38
C LYS A 26 3.50 -12.55 -3.21
N LYS A 27 3.88 -12.21 -1.97
CA LYS A 27 3.45 -12.92 -0.75
C LYS A 27 1.93 -12.94 -0.62
N TYR A 28 1.28 -11.83 -0.95
CA TYR A 28 -0.18 -11.71 -0.88
C TYR A 28 -0.89 -12.03 -2.21
N GLY A 29 -0.15 -12.38 -3.27
CA GLY A 29 -0.72 -12.68 -4.59
C GLY A 29 -1.44 -11.49 -5.24
N TRP A 30 -1.08 -10.27 -4.85
CA TRP A 30 -1.69 -9.05 -5.38
C TRP A 30 -1.33 -8.86 -6.86
N LYS A 31 -2.34 -8.50 -7.65
CA LYS A 31 -2.23 -8.24 -9.08
C LYS A 31 -2.31 -6.75 -9.38
N GLU A 32 -1.75 -6.37 -10.53
CA GLU A 32 -1.89 -5.01 -11.03
C GLU A 32 -3.38 -4.64 -11.19
N LYS A 33 -3.73 -3.38 -10.89
CA LYS A 33 -5.10 -2.82 -11.00
C LYS A 33 -6.16 -3.49 -10.12
N GLN A 34 -5.80 -4.37 -9.19
CA GLN A 34 -6.75 -4.91 -8.23
C GLN A 34 -7.17 -3.85 -7.20
N LYS A 35 -8.37 -4.02 -6.61
CA LYS A 35 -8.84 -3.16 -5.53
C LYS A 35 -8.21 -3.60 -4.21
N LEU A 36 -7.70 -2.63 -3.47
CA LEU A 36 -7.22 -2.78 -2.09
C LEU A 36 -7.96 -1.79 -1.19
N VAL A 37 -8.04 -2.11 0.09
CA VAL A 37 -8.60 -1.23 1.11
C VAL A 37 -7.42 -0.61 1.86
N VAL A 38 -7.45 0.72 1.99
CA VAL A 38 -6.49 1.49 2.78
C VAL A 38 -7.22 2.01 4.01
N GLU A 39 -6.77 1.60 5.20
CA GLU A 39 -7.34 2.02 6.48
C GLU A 39 -6.28 2.76 7.30
N ASP A 40 -6.66 3.91 7.85
CA ASP A 40 -5.88 4.60 8.86
C ASP A 40 -6.11 3.93 10.22
N LYS A 41 -5.03 3.46 10.87
CA LYS A 41 -5.07 2.88 12.22
C LYS A 41 -4.64 3.88 13.30
N GLY A 42 -4.30 5.11 12.93
CA GLY A 42 -3.71 6.13 13.79
C GLY A 42 -2.22 5.89 14.05
N ASN A 43 -1.60 6.78 14.82
CA ASN A 43 -0.20 6.68 15.25
C ASN A 43 0.81 6.53 14.09
N GLY A 44 0.48 7.07 12.91
CA GLY A 44 1.31 6.96 11.70
C GLY A 44 1.25 5.59 11.03
N ILE A 45 0.28 4.74 11.38
CA ILE A 45 0.11 3.39 10.83
C ILE A 45 -1.02 3.38 9.80
N VAL A 46 -0.68 3.03 8.56
CA VAL A 46 -1.64 2.78 7.48
C VAL A 46 -1.68 1.28 7.18
N LEU A 47 -2.87 0.69 7.25
CA LEU A 47 -3.10 -0.72 6.94
C LEU A 47 -3.60 -0.86 5.51
N ILE A 48 -2.92 -1.67 4.70
CA ILE A 48 -3.36 -2.03 3.35
C ILE A 48 -3.80 -3.50 3.37
N LYS A 49 -5.04 -3.77 2.98
CA LYS A 49 -5.62 -5.12 2.95
C LYS A 49 -6.36 -5.42 1.65
N ASP A 50 -6.51 -6.70 1.33
CA ASP A 50 -7.30 -7.12 0.17
C ASP A 50 -8.75 -6.67 0.29
N TRP A 51 -9.29 -6.19 -0.84
CA TRP A 51 -10.72 -5.97 -0.96
C TRP A 51 -11.43 -7.32 -1.10
N LYS A 52 -12.01 -7.81 -0.01
CA LYS A 52 -12.94 -8.95 -0.05
C LYS A 52 -14.33 -8.42 -0.39
N ARG A 53 -14.87 -8.77 -1.56
CA ARG A 53 -16.31 -8.59 -1.84
C ARG A 53 -17.06 -9.54 -0.91
N ARG A 54 -17.96 -8.99 -0.11
CA ARG A 54 -18.93 -9.75 0.67
C ARG A 54 -20.06 -10.20 -0.26
#